data_AF-A0AAP9GVS5-F1
#
_entry.id   AF-A0AAP9GVS5-F1
#
_cell.length_a   1.000
_cell.length_b   1.000
_cell.length_c   1.000
_cell.angle_alpha   90.00
_cell.angle_beta   90.00
_cell.angle_gamma   90.00
#
_symmetry.space_group_name_H-M   'P 1'
#
loop_
_entity.id
_entity.type
_entity.pdbx_description
1 polymer ?
#
loop_
_entity_poly.entity_id
_entity_poly.type
_entity_poly.pdbx_seq_one_letter_code
_entity_poly.pdbx_strand_id
1 'polypeptide(L)'
;MVAAAVIGSAAVGAAGSAYASKQSNKAAKTQAASADRASEIQQENFEQTRKDLMPYKQAGDTSLKQLMGQMGSNGYFNQTYKGDKFNFQADPSYAFRRQQGLDGIQSQAAAQGGLLSGATLKALNDYNSNLASQEYGNAFNRWQSTDNNNYERFNADQTNRYNRLSNLVGIGQNAAAQVGNAGAQTAQAVANNTMAGANSIAAGQVASANNWANTANNLGSMAASYAMMKDSGVI
;
A
#
# COMPACT_ATOMS: atom_id res chain seq x y z
N MET A 1 79.17 -21.32 42.09
CA MET A 1 78.18 -22.39 41.84
C MET A 1 76.83 -21.90 42.33
N VAL A 2 75.93 -21.54 41.41
CA VAL A 2 74.49 -21.40 41.68
C VAL A 2 73.79 -22.08 40.52
N ALA A 3 73.19 -23.23 40.81
CA ALA A 3 72.29 -23.95 39.94
C ALA A 3 70.93 -23.25 39.95
N ALA A 4 70.37 -22.97 38.77
CA ALA A 4 68.96 -22.60 38.62
C ALA A 4 68.47 -23.03 37.22
N ALA A 5 67.88 -24.23 37.20
CA ALA A 5 66.88 -24.76 36.29
C ALA A 5 66.70 -24.11 34.89
N VAL A 6 67.37 -24.69 33.90
CA VAL A 6 66.91 -24.67 32.49
C VAL A 6 65.94 -25.84 32.31
N ILE A 7 64.73 -25.75 32.87
CA ILE A 7 63.59 -26.63 32.56
C ILE A 7 62.33 -25.77 32.66
N GLY A 8 61.77 -25.33 31.53
CA GLY A 8 60.52 -24.56 31.57
C GLY A 8 60.04 -23.84 30.31
N SER A 9 60.65 -24.00 29.13
CA SER A 9 60.27 -23.21 27.94
C SER A 9 59.32 -23.89 26.93
N ALA A 10 59.01 -25.18 27.07
CA ALA A 10 58.06 -25.85 26.16
C ALA A 10 56.59 -25.53 26.47
N ALA A 11 56.24 -25.28 27.74
CA ALA A 11 54.85 -25.07 28.16
C ALA A 11 54.32 -23.65 27.84
N VAL A 12 55.20 -22.65 27.76
CA VAL A 12 54.82 -21.24 27.56
C VAL A 12 54.38 -20.96 26.12
N GLY A 13 54.98 -21.62 25.11
CA GLY A 13 54.56 -21.50 23.71
C GLY A 13 53.19 -22.13 23.40
N ALA A 14 52.85 -23.24 24.07
CA ALA A 14 51.55 -23.90 23.95
C ALA A 14 50.42 -23.14 24.68
N ALA A 15 50.72 -22.55 25.84
CA ALA A 15 49.75 -21.73 26.57
C ALA A 15 49.45 -20.40 25.86
N GLY A 16 50.46 -19.75 25.27
CA GLY A 16 50.30 -18.51 24.50
C GLY A 16 49.49 -18.70 23.20
N SER A 17 49.68 -19.82 22.50
CA SER A 17 48.94 -20.16 21.28
C SER A 17 47.49 -20.56 21.56
N ALA A 18 47.23 -21.30 22.64
CA ALA A 18 45.87 -21.60 23.09
C ALA A 18 45.12 -20.31 23.51
N TYR A 19 45.81 -19.37 24.16
CA TYR A 19 45.23 -18.06 24.52
C TYR A 19 44.96 -17.20 23.28
N ALA A 20 45.91 -17.08 22.35
CA ALA A 20 45.74 -16.35 21.10
C ALA A 20 44.61 -16.92 20.22
N SER A 21 44.51 -18.26 20.15
CA SER A 21 43.44 -19.00 19.47
C SER A 21 42.05 -18.74 20.09
N LYS A 22 41.97 -18.71 21.44
CA LYS A 22 40.73 -18.34 22.15
C LYS A 22 40.32 -16.89 21.90
N GLN A 23 41.28 -15.96 21.89
CA GLN A 23 41.00 -14.56 21.62
C GLN A 23 40.56 -14.33 20.16
N SER A 24 41.17 -15.01 19.20
CA SER A 24 40.78 -14.97 17.78
C SER A 24 39.35 -15.50 17.58
N ASN A 25 39.01 -16.65 18.18
CA ASN A 25 37.64 -17.18 18.15
C ASN A 25 36.63 -16.26 18.85
N LYS A 26 37.00 -15.60 19.95
CA LYS A 26 36.12 -14.65 20.64
C LYS A 26 35.85 -13.42 19.77
N ALA A 27 36.87 -12.86 19.13
CA ALA A 27 36.72 -11.74 18.21
C ALA A 27 35.82 -12.09 17.01
N ALA A 28 36.03 -13.27 16.41
CA ALA A 28 35.19 -13.79 15.33
C ALA A 28 33.72 -13.92 15.73
N LYS A 29 33.46 -14.47 16.92
CA LYS A 29 32.11 -14.57 17.49
C LYS A 29 31.48 -13.20 17.73
N THR A 30 32.23 -12.24 18.26
CA THR A 30 31.74 -10.86 18.45
C THR A 30 31.35 -10.22 17.11
N GLN A 31 32.15 -10.42 16.06
CA GLN A 31 31.86 -9.85 14.75
C GLN A 31 30.65 -10.51 14.09
N ALA A 32 30.49 -11.83 14.23
CA ALA A 32 29.27 -12.52 13.80
C ALA A 32 28.03 -12.02 14.55
N ALA A 33 28.10 -11.87 15.87
CA ALA A 33 27.00 -11.32 16.66
C ALA A 33 26.63 -9.88 16.26
N SER A 34 27.61 -9.05 15.91
CA SER A 34 27.36 -7.71 15.36
C SER A 34 26.66 -7.76 14.00
N ALA A 35 27.03 -8.71 13.13
CA ALA A 35 26.38 -8.90 11.84
C ALA A 35 24.94 -9.42 11.99
N ASP A 36 24.69 -10.29 12.96
CA ASP A 36 23.34 -10.75 13.32
C ASP A 36 22.50 -9.58 13.84
N ARG A 37 23.03 -8.76 14.77
CA ARG A 37 22.30 -7.59 15.27
C ARG A 37 22.03 -6.55 14.18
N ALA A 38 22.98 -6.35 13.26
CA ALA A 38 22.76 -5.48 12.11
C ALA A 38 21.63 -6.02 11.22
N SER A 39 21.57 -7.34 11.01
CA SER A 39 20.47 -7.99 10.27
C SER A 39 19.12 -7.81 10.97
N GLU A 40 19.07 -7.92 12.30
CA GLU A 40 17.86 -7.67 13.09
C GLU A 40 17.36 -6.23 12.91
N ILE A 41 18.25 -5.23 13.02
CA ILE A 41 17.89 -3.82 12.82
C ILE A 41 17.34 -3.58 11.40
N GLN A 42 17.94 -4.22 10.38
CA GLN A 42 17.45 -4.12 9.01
C GLN A 42 16.04 -4.73 8.85
N GLN A 43 15.77 -5.84 9.55
CA GLN A 43 14.43 -6.45 9.58
C GLN A 43 13.43 -5.58 10.34
N GLU A 44 13.79 -5.04 11.52
CA GLU A 44 12.95 -4.13 12.32
C GLU A 44 12.54 -2.90 11.48
N ASN A 45 13.48 -2.27 10.78
CA ASN A 45 13.21 -1.13 9.91
C ASN A 45 12.28 -1.47 8.74
N PHE A 46 12.47 -2.66 8.14
CA PHE A 46 11.59 -3.13 7.08
C PHE A 46 10.18 -3.41 7.60
N GLU A 47 10.05 -4.06 8.77
CA GLU A 47 8.76 -4.30 9.38
C GLU A 47 8.02 -3.01 9.72
N GLN A 48 8.74 -2.00 10.21
CA GLN A 48 8.18 -0.67 10.46
C GLN A 48 7.67 -0.05 9.16
N THR A 49 8.49 -0.04 8.11
CA THR A 49 8.10 0.44 6.76
C THR A 49 6.86 -0.29 6.25
N ARG A 50 6.79 -1.61 6.43
CA ARG A 50 5.65 -2.43 6.04
C ARG A 50 4.39 -2.06 6.85
N LYS A 51 4.51 -1.82 8.16
CA LYS A 51 3.41 -1.40 9.03
C LYS A 51 2.90 -0.01 8.64
N ASP A 52 3.80 0.94 8.41
CA ASP A 52 3.46 2.32 8.05
C ASP A 52 2.75 2.41 6.69
N LEU A 53 3.14 1.55 5.74
CA LEU A 53 2.52 1.48 4.42
C LEU A 53 1.25 0.61 4.36
N MET A 54 0.97 -0.17 5.42
CA MET A 54 -0.17 -1.09 5.45
C MET A 54 -1.52 -0.41 5.25
N PRO A 55 -1.83 0.74 5.88
CA PRO A 55 -3.11 1.43 5.69
C PRO A 55 -3.35 1.85 4.24
N TYR A 56 -2.30 2.31 3.54
CA TYR A 56 -2.39 2.72 2.13
C TYR A 56 -2.62 1.50 1.22
N LYS A 57 -1.92 0.40 1.48
CA LYS A 57 -2.16 -0.87 0.78
C LYS A 57 -3.60 -1.35 0.98
N GLN A 58 -4.11 -1.30 2.21
CA GLN A 58 -5.47 -1.73 2.53
C GLN A 58 -6.53 -0.82 1.91
N ALA A 59 -6.30 0.50 1.89
CA ALA A 59 -7.17 1.45 1.21
C ALA A 59 -7.22 1.17 -0.30
N GLY A 60 -6.07 0.88 -0.92
CA GLY A 60 -5.99 0.49 -2.32
C GLY A 60 -6.67 -0.85 -2.62
N ASP A 61 -6.48 -1.88 -1.79
CA ASP A 61 -7.16 -3.17 -1.95
C ASP A 61 -8.68 -3.05 -1.82
N THR A 62 -9.15 -2.29 -0.84
CA THR A 62 -10.58 -2.01 -0.66
C THR A 62 -11.15 -1.27 -1.86
N SER A 63 -10.43 -0.25 -2.35
CA SER A 63 -10.84 0.54 -3.51
C SER A 63 -10.80 -0.28 -4.80
N LEU A 64 -9.84 -1.21 -4.92
CA LEU A 64 -9.74 -2.13 -6.06
C LEU A 64 -10.94 -3.08 -6.08
N LYS A 65 -11.31 -3.66 -4.94
CA LYS A 65 -12.51 -4.49 -4.82
C LYS A 65 -13.77 -3.74 -5.20
N GLN A 66 -13.91 -2.49 -4.75
CA GLN A 66 -15.04 -1.64 -5.11
C GLN A 66 -15.06 -1.31 -6.60
N LEU A 67 -13.91 -0.95 -7.18
CA LEU A 67 -13.74 -0.64 -8.59
C LEU A 67 -14.13 -1.86 -9.45
N MET A 68 -13.58 -3.04 -9.15
CA MET A 68 -13.92 -4.28 -9.85
C MET A 68 -15.40 -4.63 -9.74
N GLY A 69 -15.99 -4.47 -8.55
CA GLY A 69 -17.43 -4.68 -8.34
C GLY A 69 -18.29 -3.74 -9.17
N GLN A 70 -17.90 -2.46 -9.27
CA GLN A 70 -18.62 -1.47 -10.08
C GLN A 70 -18.37 -1.59 -11.59
N MET A 71 -17.28 -2.24 -12.01
CA MET A 71 -17.01 -2.57 -13.42
C MET A 71 -17.66 -3.87 -13.90
N GLY A 72 -18.24 -4.67 -13.00
CA GLY A 72 -18.94 -5.90 -13.37
C GLY A 72 -20.19 -5.66 -14.22
N SER A 73 -20.76 -6.71 -14.82
CA SER A 73 -21.87 -6.60 -15.79
C SER A 73 -23.10 -5.83 -15.27
N ASN A 74 -23.36 -5.84 -13.96
CA ASN A 74 -24.45 -5.08 -13.31
C ASN A 74 -23.94 -3.92 -12.44
N GLY A 75 -22.65 -3.62 -12.53
CA GLY A 75 -21.99 -2.59 -11.74
C GLY A 75 -22.33 -1.19 -12.23
N TYR A 76 -22.16 -0.21 -11.34
CA TYR A 76 -22.51 1.19 -11.61
C TYR A 76 -21.85 1.72 -12.89
N PHE A 77 -20.59 1.35 -13.17
CA PHE A 77 -19.84 1.82 -14.35
C PHE A 77 -20.34 1.29 -15.69
N ASN A 78 -21.18 0.26 -15.69
CA ASN A 78 -21.80 -0.27 -16.91
C ASN A 78 -23.27 0.17 -17.05
N GLN A 79 -23.78 1.00 -16.13
CA GLN A 79 -25.13 1.52 -16.24
C GLN A 79 -25.19 2.64 -17.27
N THR A 80 -26.21 2.61 -18.11
CA THR A 80 -26.55 3.72 -19.00
C THR A 80 -27.60 4.61 -18.33
N TYR A 81 -27.50 5.92 -18.54
CA TYR A 81 -28.54 6.84 -18.10
C TYR A 81 -29.91 6.44 -18.68
N LYS A 82 -30.92 6.39 -17.82
CA LYS A 82 -32.31 6.17 -18.22
C LYS A 82 -33.07 7.45 -17.90
N GLY A 83 -33.35 8.24 -18.93
CA GLY A 83 -34.07 9.50 -18.78
C GLY A 83 -35.50 9.32 -18.30
N ASP A 84 -36.00 10.35 -17.65
CA ASP A 84 -37.39 10.39 -17.20
C ASP A 84 -38.31 10.64 -18.40
N LYS A 85 -39.44 9.93 -18.48
CA LYS A 85 -40.41 10.17 -19.54
C LYS A 85 -41.06 11.55 -19.37
N PHE A 86 -41.18 12.30 -20.46
CA PHE A 86 -41.92 13.55 -20.45
C PHE A 86 -43.37 13.30 -20.00
N ASN A 87 -43.79 14.02 -18.96
CA ASN A 87 -45.16 14.00 -18.45
C ASN A 87 -45.67 15.42 -18.31
N PHE A 88 -46.47 15.85 -19.28
CA PHE A 88 -47.06 17.19 -19.29
C PHE A 88 -48.02 17.43 -18.12
N GLN A 89 -48.81 16.42 -17.72
CA GLN A 89 -49.78 16.58 -16.63
C GLN A 89 -49.11 16.74 -15.26
N ALA A 90 -47.87 16.29 -15.13
CA ALA A 90 -47.08 16.44 -13.91
C ALA A 90 -46.38 17.80 -13.79
N ASP A 91 -46.47 18.68 -14.80
CA ASP A 91 -45.83 20.00 -14.73
C ASP A 91 -46.54 20.90 -13.69
N PRO A 92 -45.87 21.24 -12.56
CA PRO A 92 -46.49 22.04 -11.50
C PRO A 92 -46.86 23.46 -11.95
N SER A 93 -46.14 23.98 -12.94
CA SER A 93 -46.34 25.32 -13.46
C SER A 93 -47.55 25.40 -14.42
N TYR A 94 -47.84 24.33 -15.15
CA TYR A 94 -49.09 24.18 -15.89
C TYR A 94 -50.28 24.12 -14.92
N ALA A 95 -50.20 23.29 -13.87
CA ALA A 95 -51.26 23.18 -12.87
C ALA A 95 -51.55 24.52 -12.18
N PHE A 96 -50.51 25.26 -11.80
CA PHE A 96 -50.64 26.60 -11.21
C PHE A 96 -51.30 27.60 -12.18
N ARG A 97 -50.80 27.72 -13.41
CA ARG A 97 -51.35 28.67 -14.40
C ARG A 97 -52.80 28.35 -14.74
N ARG A 98 -53.13 27.07 -14.90
CA ARG A 98 -54.49 26.61 -15.14
C ARG A 98 -55.42 27.03 -14.01
N GLN A 99 -55.06 26.73 -12.76
CA GLN A 99 -55.89 27.08 -11.61
C GLN A 99 -56.11 28.59 -11.51
N GLN A 100 -55.04 29.37 -11.61
CA GLN A 100 -55.09 30.82 -11.52
C GLN A 100 -55.99 31.45 -12.59
N GLY A 101 -55.95 30.96 -13.83
CA GLY A 101 -56.79 31.47 -14.90
C GLY A 101 -58.27 31.07 -14.78
N LEU A 102 -58.55 29.85 -14.32
CA LEU A 102 -59.92 29.41 -14.03
C LEU A 102 -60.53 30.27 -12.93
N ASP A 103 -59.81 30.49 -11.83
CA ASP A 103 -60.26 31.31 -10.70
C ASP A 103 -60.52 32.76 -11.13
N GLY A 104 -59.68 33.31 -12.02
CA GLY A 104 -59.87 34.66 -12.59
C GLY A 104 -61.15 34.78 -13.43
N ILE A 105 -61.36 33.86 -14.39
CA ILE A 105 -62.55 33.86 -15.26
C ILE A 105 -63.82 33.65 -14.43
N GLN A 106 -63.80 32.72 -13.48
CA GLN A 106 -64.95 32.44 -12.61
C GLN A 106 -65.25 33.60 -11.67
N SER A 107 -64.24 34.24 -11.07
CA SER A 107 -64.43 35.39 -10.20
C SER A 107 -65.07 36.57 -10.94
N GLN A 108 -64.62 36.83 -12.17
CA GLN A 108 -65.19 37.89 -13.02
C GLN A 108 -66.63 37.56 -13.44
N ALA A 109 -66.90 36.32 -13.84
CA ALA A 109 -68.24 35.88 -14.23
C ALA A 109 -69.22 35.86 -13.03
N ALA A 110 -68.77 35.50 -11.84
CA ALA A 110 -69.55 35.54 -10.61
C ALA A 110 -69.94 36.98 -10.23
N ALA A 111 -69.00 37.92 -10.32
CA ALA A 111 -69.26 39.34 -10.08
C ALA A 111 -70.28 39.94 -11.06
N GLN A 112 -70.38 39.40 -12.28
CA GLN A 112 -71.31 39.85 -13.31
C GLN A 112 -72.61 39.02 -13.37
N GLY A 113 -72.80 38.03 -12.48
CA GLY A 113 -73.98 37.16 -12.47
C GLY A 113 -74.07 36.17 -13.64
N GLY A 114 -72.98 35.97 -14.38
CA GLY A 114 -72.93 35.18 -15.61
C GLY A 114 -72.25 33.81 -15.49
N LEU A 115 -72.00 33.32 -14.27
CA LEU A 115 -71.13 32.14 -14.02
C LEU A 115 -71.50 30.88 -14.82
N LEU A 116 -72.80 30.66 -15.08
CA LEU A 116 -73.32 29.51 -15.84
C LEU A 116 -73.71 29.87 -17.29
N SER A 117 -73.32 31.05 -17.77
CA SER A 117 -73.64 31.48 -19.13
C SER A 117 -72.82 30.68 -20.17
N GLY A 118 -73.40 30.49 -21.35
CA GLY A 118 -72.68 29.86 -22.48
C GLY A 118 -71.40 30.62 -22.86
N ALA A 119 -71.37 31.94 -22.65
CA ALA A 119 -70.19 32.77 -22.88
C ALA A 119 -69.06 32.44 -21.88
N THR A 120 -69.38 32.27 -20.60
CA THR A 120 -68.40 31.86 -19.57
C THR A 120 -67.89 30.43 -19.82
N LEU A 121 -68.77 29.49 -20.15
CA LEU A 121 -68.37 28.11 -20.50
C LEU A 121 -67.45 28.08 -21.73
N LYS A 122 -67.76 28.88 -22.75
CA LYS A 122 -66.91 29.05 -23.93
C LYS A 122 -65.55 29.64 -23.57
N ALA A 123 -65.50 30.70 -22.75
CA ALA A 123 -64.26 31.32 -22.30
C ALA A 123 -63.37 30.35 -21.51
N LEU A 124 -63.96 29.52 -20.63
CA LEU A 124 -63.23 28.49 -19.88
C LEU A 124 -62.65 27.40 -20.81
N ASN A 125 -63.41 26.96 -21.81
CA ASN A 125 -62.94 25.97 -22.80
C ASN A 125 -61.84 26.53 -23.71
N ASP A 126 -62.02 27.76 -24.20
CA ASP A 126 -61.04 28.45 -25.05
C ASP A 126 -59.74 28.71 -24.25
N TYR A 127 -59.84 29.10 -22.97
CA TYR A 127 -58.68 29.28 -22.09
C TYR A 127 -57.91 27.97 -21.87
N ASN A 128 -58.60 26.88 -21.49
CA ASN A 128 -57.94 25.59 -21.25
C ASN A 128 -57.24 25.07 -22.52
N SER A 129 -57.87 25.20 -23.69
CA SER A 129 -57.32 24.72 -24.97
C SER A 129 -56.09 25.52 -25.40
N ASN A 130 -56.15 26.86 -25.30
CA ASN A 130 -55.03 27.73 -25.64
C ASN A 130 -53.87 27.61 -24.65
N LEU A 131 -54.17 27.51 -23.34
CA LEU A 131 -53.17 27.32 -22.30
C LEU A 131 -52.42 25.99 -22.51
N ALA A 132 -53.14 24.89 -22.78
CA ALA A 132 -52.51 23.59 -23.01
C ALA A 132 -51.53 23.63 -24.19
N SER A 133 -51.91 24.25 -25.31
CA SER A 133 -51.03 24.34 -26.49
C SER A 133 -49.78 25.18 -26.23
N GLN A 134 -49.90 26.29 -25.50
CA GLN A 134 -48.75 27.16 -25.19
C GLN A 134 -47.84 26.55 -24.13
N GLU A 135 -48.42 25.91 -23.12
CA GLU A 135 -47.68 25.34 -22.01
C GLU A 135 -47.00 24.04 -22.34
N TYR A 136 -47.52 23.26 -23.28
CA TYR A 136 -46.90 22.03 -23.73
C TYR A 136 -45.47 22.26 -24.22
N GLY A 137 -45.26 23.26 -25.10
CA GLY A 137 -43.92 23.60 -25.60
C GLY A 137 -42.97 24.06 -24.50
N ASN A 138 -43.45 24.91 -23.60
CA ASN A 138 -42.65 25.40 -22.47
C ASN A 138 -42.29 24.27 -21.48
N ALA A 139 -43.22 23.38 -21.17
CA ALA A 139 -43.03 22.23 -20.31
C ALA A 139 -42.05 21.23 -20.93
N PHE A 140 -42.18 20.95 -22.22
CA PHE A 140 -41.27 20.09 -22.95
C PHE A 140 -39.83 20.64 -22.95
N ASN A 141 -39.65 21.93 -23.21
CA ASN A 141 -38.33 22.57 -23.18
C ASN A 141 -37.68 22.49 -21.78
N ARG A 142 -38.46 22.70 -20.70
CA ARG A 142 -37.98 22.54 -19.32
C ARG A 142 -37.61 21.09 -18.99
N TRP A 143 -38.46 20.14 -19.38
CA TRP A 143 -38.19 18.72 -19.20
C TRP A 143 -36.92 18.30 -19.95
N GLN A 144 -36.79 18.67 -21.22
CA GLN A 144 -35.63 18.36 -22.04
C GLN A 144 -34.34 18.96 -21.44
N SER A 145 -34.39 20.21 -20.97
CA SER A 145 -33.27 20.84 -20.28
C SER A 145 -32.90 20.09 -18.99
N THR A 146 -33.89 19.70 -18.19
CA THR A 146 -33.68 18.95 -16.94
C THR A 146 -33.09 17.57 -17.21
N ASP A 147 -33.61 16.85 -18.20
CA ASP A 147 -33.14 15.52 -18.59
C ASP A 147 -31.69 15.57 -19.12
N ASN A 148 -31.36 16.57 -19.93
CA ASN A 148 -29.99 16.81 -20.38
C ASN A 148 -29.03 17.08 -19.20
N ASN A 149 -29.43 17.94 -18.26
CA ASN A 149 -28.64 18.20 -17.05
C ASN A 149 -28.44 16.92 -16.21
N ASN A 150 -29.49 16.10 -16.07
CA ASN A 150 -29.41 14.84 -15.34
C ASN A 150 -28.47 13.84 -16.03
N TYR A 151 -28.50 13.75 -17.35
CA TYR A 151 -27.57 12.96 -18.16
C TYR A 151 -26.11 13.40 -17.94
N GLU A 152 -25.83 14.71 -17.98
CA GLU A 152 -24.48 15.24 -17.73
C GLU A 152 -24.00 14.92 -16.30
N ARG A 153 -24.86 15.11 -15.30
CA ARG A 153 -24.55 14.77 -13.90
C ARG A 153 -24.29 13.29 -13.70
N PHE A 154 -25.06 12.42 -14.37
CA PHE A 154 -24.85 10.98 -14.35
C PHE A 154 -23.45 10.62 -14.86
N ASN A 155 -23.09 11.09 -16.05
CA ASN A 155 -21.77 10.82 -16.64
C ASN A 155 -20.61 11.43 -15.81
N ALA A 156 -20.82 12.60 -15.23
CA ALA A 156 -19.84 13.23 -14.36
C ALA A 156 -19.64 12.44 -13.06
N ASP A 157 -20.71 11.97 -12.42
CA ASP A 157 -20.61 11.15 -11.20
C ASP A 157 -19.91 9.82 -11.45
N GLN A 158 -20.24 9.14 -12.55
CA GLN A 158 -19.56 7.93 -13.04
C GLN A 158 -18.04 8.15 -13.14
N THR A 159 -17.63 9.19 -13.88
CA THR A 159 -16.22 9.54 -14.09
C THR A 159 -15.53 9.92 -12.78
N ASN A 160 -16.17 10.71 -11.93
CA ASN A 160 -15.61 11.15 -10.65
C ASN A 160 -15.43 10.00 -9.65
N ARG A 161 -16.36 9.04 -9.63
CA ARG A 161 -16.22 7.82 -8.81
C ARG A 161 -15.07 6.95 -9.31
N TYR A 162 -15.01 6.72 -10.62
CA TYR A 162 -13.91 5.98 -11.23
C TYR A 162 -12.55 6.61 -10.89
N ASN A 163 -12.40 7.93 -11.08
CA ASN A 163 -11.16 8.63 -10.80
C ASN A 163 -10.74 8.55 -9.32
N ARG A 164 -11.68 8.68 -8.37
CA ARG A 164 -11.40 8.56 -6.93
C ARG A 164 -10.93 7.14 -6.57
N LEU A 165 -11.65 6.12 -7.05
CA LEU A 165 -11.28 4.72 -6.80
C LEU A 165 -9.94 4.39 -7.45
N SER A 166 -9.76 4.76 -8.72
CA SER A 166 -8.51 4.54 -9.45
C SER A 166 -7.32 5.24 -8.78
N ASN A 167 -7.52 6.43 -8.21
CA ASN A 167 -6.47 7.13 -7.48
C ASN A 167 -6.05 6.37 -6.21
N LEU A 168 -7.01 5.89 -5.42
CA LEU A 168 -6.73 5.08 -4.22
C LEU A 168 -6.07 3.74 -4.56
N VAL A 169 -6.51 3.09 -5.64
CA VAL A 169 -5.86 1.89 -6.19
C VAL A 169 -4.40 2.20 -6.55
N GLY A 170 -4.14 3.31 -7.22
CA GLY A 170 -2.79 3.75 -7.57
C GLY A 170 -1.91 4.00 -6.34
N ILE A 171 -2.46 4.63 -5.29
CA ILE A 171 -1.76 4.81 -4.01
C ILE A 171 -1.39 3.45 -3.39
N GLY A 172 -2.34 2.51 -3.34
CA GLY A 172 -2.08 1.17 -2.80
C GLY A 172 -1.08 0.37 -3.62
N GLN A 173 -1.11 0.48 -4.95
CA GLN A 173 -0.11 -0.13 -5.84
C GLN A 173 1.28 0.43 -5.56
N ASN A 174 1.40 1.76 -5.40
CA ASN A 174 2.69 2.39 -5.09
C ASN A 174 3.23 1.95 -3.71
N ALA A 175 2.37 1.94 -2.69
CA ALA A 175 2.72 1.45 -1.35
C ALA A 175 3.16 -0.03 -1.40
N ALA A 176 2.46 -0.87 -2.18
CA ALA A 176 2.84 -2.27 -2.37
C ALA A 176 4.23 -2.42 -3.03
N ALA A 177 4.50 -1.61 -4.06
CA ALA A 177 5.80 -1.59 -4.75
C ALA A 177 6.93 -1.12 -3.82
N GLN A 178 6.71 -0.08 -3.01
CA GLN A 178 7.69 0.40 -2.03
C GLN A 178 8.03 -0.68 -0.99
N VAL A 179 7.02 -1.37 -0.44
CA VAL A 179 7.26 -2.51 0.46
C VAL A 179 8.03 -3.63 -0.25
N GLY A 180 7.71 -3.92 -1.51
CA GLY A 180 8.45 -4.93 -2.30
C GLY A 180 9.92 -4.57 -2.47
N ASN A 181 10.21 -3.33 -2.85
CA ASN A 181 11.58 -2.83 -3.03
C ASN A 181 12.36 -2.79 -1.73
N ALA A 182 11.77 -2.27 -0.64
CA ALA A 182 12.39 -2.27 0.68
C ALA A 182 12.69 -3.69 1.15
N GLY A 183 11.77 -4.63 0.93
CA GLY A 183 11.97 -6.04 1.27
C GLY A 183 13.12 -6.69 0.50
N ALA A 184 13.24 -6.42 -0.80
CA ALA A 184 14.35 -6.91 -1.61
C ALA A 184 15.70 -6.34 -1.14
N GLN A 185 15.76 -5.06 -0.79
CA GLN A 185 16.96 -4.41 -0.25
C GLN A 185 17.35 -4.97 1.11
N THR A 186 16.38 -5.11 2.03
CA THR A 186 16.61 -5.71 3.35
C THR A 186 17.08 -7.15 3.23
N ALA A 187 16.47 -7.96 2.35
CA ALA A 187 16.89 -9.33 2.12
C ALA A 187 18.35 -9.42 1.65
N GLN A 188 18.75 -8.54 0.71
CA GLN A 188 20.14 -8.48 0.25
C GLN A 188 21.11 -8.06 1.36
N ALA A 189 20.75 -7.05 2.16
CA ALA A 189 21.57 -6.56 3.26
C ALA A 189 21.75 -7.63 4.35
N VAL A 190 20.67 -8.32 4.73
CA VAL A 190 20.70 -9.44 5.67
C VAL A 190 21.56 -10.57 5.12
N ALA A 191 21.39 -10.97 3.86
CA ALA A 191 22.21 -12.01 3.25
C ALA A 191 23.72 -11.68 3.28
N ASN A 192 24.07 -10.43 2.97
CA ASN A 192 25.45 -9.96 3.04
C ASN A 192 26.01 -9.99 4.47
N ASN A 193 25.23 -9.55 5.46
CA ASN A 193 25.61 -9.58 6.87
C ASN A 193 25.78 -11.01 7.38
N THR A 194 24.83 -11.90 7.08
CA THR A 194 24.92 -13.33 7.43
C THR A 194 26.17 -13.96 6.83
N MET A 195 26.47 -13.69 5.55
CA MET A 195 27.69 -14.17 4.91
C MET A 195 28.96 -13.59 5.54
N ALA A 196 28.96 -12.31 5.91
CA ALA A 196 30.08 -11.68 6.61
C ALA A 196 30.31 -12.29 8.01
N GLY A 197 29.24 -12.57 8.76
CA GLY A 197 29.31 -13.27 10.03
C GLY A 197 29.84 -14.69 9.90
N ALA A 198 29.35 -15.44 8.91
CA ALA A 198 29.84 -16.79 8.60
C ALA A 198 31.33 -16.79 8.24
N ASN A 199 31.76 -15.85 7.38
CA ASN A 199 33.16 -15.68 7.01
C ASN A 199 34.04 -15.33 8.21
N SER A 200 33.55 -14.51 9.15
CA SER A 200 34.29 -14.17 10.38
C SER A 200 34.48 -15.38 11.27
N ILE A 201 33.42 -16.19 11.50
CA ILE A 201 33.52 -17.44 12.26
C ILE A 201 34.50 -18.41 11.59
N ALA A 202 34.38 -18.60 10.27
CA ALA A 202 35.28 -19.46 9.50
C ALA A 202 36.74 -18.97 9.61
N ALA A 203 36.98 -17.67 9.47
CA ALA A 203 38.32 -17.08 9.63
C ALA A 203 38.87 -17.27 11.04
N GLY A 204 38.05 -17.13 12.09
CA GLY A 204 38.44 -17.40 13.47
C GLY A 204 38.80 -18.87 13.70
N GLN A 205 38.04 -19.79 13.11
CA GLN A 205 38.34 -21.23 13.16
C GLN A 205 39.63 -21.56 12.41
N VAL A 206 39.81 -21.06 11.18
CA VAL A 206 41.04 -21.27 10.39
C VAL A 206 42.25 -20.64 11.07
N ALA A 207 42.16 -19.43 11.60
CA ALA A 207 43.23 -18.80 12.36
C ALA A 207 43.59 -19.61 13.62
N SER A 208 42.58 -20.14 14.32
CA SER A 208 42.79 -21.03 15.45
C SER A 208 43.49 -22.32 15.05
N ALA A 209 43.08 -22.95 13.95
CA ALA A 209 43.68 -24.16 13.41
C ALA A 209 45.12 -23.94 12.96
N ASN A 210 45.39 -22.84 12.25
CA ASN A 210 46.74 -22.46 11.83
C ASN A 210 47.66 -22.18 13.04
N ASN A 211 47.16 -21.50 14.08
CA ASN A 211 47.92 -21.29 15.32
C ASN A 211 48.24 -22.61 16.03
N TRP A 212 47.29 -23.54 16.08
CA TRP A 212 47.52 -24.88 16.63
C TRP A 212 48.53 -25.68 15.79
N ALA A 213 48.40 -25.66 14.47
CA ALA A 213 49.32 -26.33 13.55
C ALA A 213 50.74 -25.77 13.65
N ASN A 214 50.90 -24.44 13.68
CA ASN A 214 52.20 -23.80 13.87
C ASN A 214 52.81 -24.13 15.24
N THR A 215 51.99 -24.21 16.29
CA THR A 215 52.45 -24.61 17.62
C THR A 215 52.87 -26.08 17.65
N ALA A 216 52.10 -26.97 17.03
CA ALA A 216 52.43 -28.38 16.91
C ALA A 216 53.73 -28.59 16.12
N ASN A 217 53.92 -27.84 15.02
CA ASN A 217 55.17 -27.86 14.24
C ASN A 217 56.36 -27.35 15.07
N ASN A 218 56.19 -26.28 15.85
CA ASN A 218 57.23 -25.76 16.74
C ASN A 218 57.56 -26.71 17.89
N LEU A 219 56.56 -27.38 18.48
CA LEU A 219 56.78 -28.40 19.50
C LEU A 219 57.44 -29.66 18.92
N GLY A 220 57.03 -30.08 17.72
CA GLY A 220 57.61 -31.20 17.00
C GLY A 220 59.08 -30.98 16.65
N SER A 221 59.45 -29.77 16.19
CA SER A 221 60.85 -29.42 15.92
C SER A 221 61.68 -29.31 17.19
N MET A 222 61.09 -28.85 18.31
CA MET A 222 61.75 -28.87 19.62
C MET A 222 61.97 -30.30 20.14
N ALA A 223 60.98 -31.18 19.99
CA ALA A 223 61.10 -32.57 20.39
C ALA A 223 62.13 -33.33 19.53
N ALA A 224 62.15 -33.08 18.23
CA ALA A 224 63.13 -33.65 17.31
C ALA A 224 64.56 -33.18 17.60
N SER A 225 64.76 -31.88 17.88
CA SER A 225 66.07 -31.35 18.27
C SER A 225 66.53 -31.89 19.63
N TYR A 226 65.63 -32.06 20.59
CA TYR A 226 65.94 -32.71 21.87
C TYR A 226 66.32 -34.19 21.72
N ALA A 227 65.61 -34.94 20.86
CA ALA A 227 65.94 -36.32 20.56
C ALA A 227 67.31 -36.46 19.85
N MET A 228 67.61 -35.58 18.89
CA MET A 228 68.91 -35.55 18.21
C MET A 228 70.06 -35.20 19.17
N MET A 229 69.86 -34.30 20.13
CA MET A 229 70.87 -33.99 21.16
C MET A 229 71.11 -35.17 22.12
N LYS A 230 70.10 -36.04 22.32
CA LYS A 230 70.23 -37.23 23.17
C LYS A 230 70.94 -38.39 22.45
N ASP A 231 70.72 -38.55 21.14
CA ASP A 231 71.42 -39.55 20.32
C ASP A 231 72.85 -39.12 19.94
N SER A 232 73.16 -37.83 19.99
CA SER A 232 74.53 -37.30 19.79
C SER A 232 75.42 -37.42 21.04
N GLY A 233 74.95 -38.13 22.08
CA GLY A 233 75.75 -38.55 23.23
C GLY A 233 76.81 -39.57 22.83
N VAL A 234 77.81 -39.12 22.08
CA VAL A 234 79.15 -39.72 22.11
C VAL A 234 79.71 -39.46 23.51
N ILE A 235 80.14 -40.55 24.14
CA ILE A 235 80.93 -40.65 25.38
C ILE A 235 82.12 -39.70 25.34
#